data_AF-A0A8T3MC82-F1
#
_entry.id   AF-A0A8T3MC82-F1
#
_cell.length_a   1.000
_cell.length_b   1.000
_cell.length_c   1.000
_cell.angle_alpha   90.00
_cell.angle_beta   90.00
_cell.angle_gamma   90.00
#
_symmetry.space_group_name_H-M   'P 1'
#
loop_
_entity.id
_entity.type
_entity.pdbx_description
1 polymer ?
#
loop_
_entity_poly.entity_id
_entity_poly.type
_entity_poly.pdbx_seq_one_letter_code
_entity_poly.pdbx_strand_id
1 'polypeptide(L)'
;MGPINLMLWAAGVALIAIGYSRARGPWERLQALRAQEANVARYESWRGGVRDSSPTGASVAMDLLRRQARTGAVIAGIGFLLVLAGFAIR
;
A
#
# COMPACT_ATOMS: atom_id res chain seq x y z
N MET A 1 -28.16 -16.75 -9.54
CA MET A 1 -26.71 -17.02 -9.66
C MET A 1 -26.35 -17.38 -11.08
N GLY A 2 -26.24 -16.37 -11.93
CA GLY A 2 -25.84 -16.57 -13.33
C GLY A 2 -24.33 -16.75 -13.49
N PRO A 3 -23.86 -17.17 -14.68
CA PRO A 3 -22.43 -17.30 -15.00
C PRO A 3 -21.66 -15.97 -14.83
N ILE A 4 -22.35 -14.84 -14.99
CA ILE A 4 -21.80 -13.49 -14.76
C ILE A 4 -21.37 -13.30 -13.29
N ASN A 5 -22.15 -13.78 -12.33
CA ASN A 5 -21.82 -13.64 -10.91
C ASN A 5 -20.54 -14.40 -10.56
N LEU A 6 -20.40 -15.62 -11.11
CA LEU A 6 -19.19 -16.43 -10.94
C LEU A 6 -17.96 -15.74 -11.54
N MET A 7 -18.09 -15.13 -12.72
CA MET A 7 -17.01 -14.36 -13.34
C MET A 7 -16.61 -13.15 -12.49
N LEU A 8 -17.58 -12.39 -11.97
CA LEU A 8 -17.33 -11.23 -11.11
C LEU A 8 -16.60 -11.62 -9.82
N TRP A 9 -17.00 -12.72 -9.19
CA TRP A 9 -16.33 -13.23 -8.01
C TRP A 9 -14.91 -13.72 -8.30
N ALA A 10 -14.73 -14.53 -9.35
CA ALA A 10 -13.41 -15.03 -9.73
C ALA A 10 -12.45 -13.89 -10.07
N ALA A 11 -12.88 -12.94 -10.89
CA ALA A 11 -12.09 -11.75 -11.24
C ALA A 11 -11.80 -10.88 -10.02
N GLY A 12 -12.79 -10.67 -9.16
CA GLY A 12 -12.64 -9.89 -7.94
C GLY A 12 -11.63 -10.50 -6.96
N VAL A 13 -11.73 -11.80 -6.70
CA VAL A 13 -10.77 -12.54 -5.85
C VAL A 13 -9.36 -12.49 -6.45
N ALA A 14 -9.22 -12.67 -7.77
CA ALA A 14 -7.93 -12.57 -8.44
C ALA A 14 -7.30 -11.18 -8.27
N LEU A 15 -8.08 -10.11 -8.45
CA LEU A 15 -7.61 -8.74 -8.25
C LEU A 15 -7.23 -8.45 -6.80
N ILE A 16 -7.96 -8.97 -5.82
CA ILE A 16 -7.58 -8.86 -4.40
C ILE A 16 -6.22 -9.50 -4.16
N ALA A 17 -6.00 -10.73 -4.64
CA ALA A 17 -4.73 -11.44 -4.46
C ALA A 17 -3.56 -10.70 -5.13
N ILE A 18 -3.75 -10.21 -6.36
CA ILE A 18 -2.74 -9.43 -7.09
C ILE A 18 -2.47 -8.10 -6.40
N GLY A 19 -3.52 -7.37 -6.00
CA GLY A 19 -3.38 -6.09 -5.32
C GLY A 19 -2.66 -6.22 -3.98
N TYR A 20 -3.00 -7.24 -3.20
CA TYR A 20 -2.36 -7.54 -1.91
C TYR A 20 -0.87 -7.87 -2.08
N SER A 21 -0.53 -8.79 -3.00
CA SER A 21 0.86 -9.17 -3.26
C SER A 21 1.71 -7.98 -3.74
N ARG A 22 1.14 -7.11 -4.59
CA ARG A 22 1.78 -5.87 -5.07
C ARG A 22 1.94 -4.82 -3.97
N ALA A 23 1.01 -4.73 -3.01
CA ALA A 23 1.05 -3.75 -1.94
C ALA A 23 2.00 -4.15 -0.80
N ARG A 24 2.07 -5.44 -0.47
CA ARG A 24 2.76 -5.95 0.72
C ARG A 24 4.25 -5.62 0.74
N GLY A 25 4.97 -5.93 -0.33
CA GLY A 25 6.43 -5.70 -0.40
C GLY A 25 6.83 -4.22 -0.21
N PRO A 26 6.24 -3.28 -0.97
CA PRO A 26 6.50 -1.86 -0.79
C PRO A 26 6.11 -1.34 0.61
N TRP A 27 5.01 -1.86 1.17
CA TRP A 27 4.55 -1.47 2.50
C TRP A 27 5.52 -1.90 3.61
N GLU A 28 6.01 -3.14 3.58
CA GLU A 28 6.99 -3.63 4.56
C GLU A 28 8.27 -2.78 4.55
N ARG A 29 8.78 -2.43 3.36
CA ARG A 29 9.95 -1.54 3.20
C ARG A 29 9.68 -0.12 3.69
N LEU A 30 8.49 0.42 3.41
CA LEU A 30 8.08 1.73 3.89
C LEU A 30 8.08 1.79 5.43
N GLN A 31 7.57 0.74 6.08
CA GLN A 31 7.56 0.65 7.54
C GLN A 31 8.97 0.53 8.12
N ALA A 32 9.86 -0.22 7.47
CA ALA A 32 11.26 -0.29 7.87
C ALA A 32 11.96 1.09 7.80
N LEU A 33 11.75 1.85 6.72
CA LEU A 33 12.31 3.20 6.59
C LEU A 33 11.74 4.16 7.64
N ARG A 34 10.43 4.10 7.92
CA ARG A 34 9.80 4.90 8.97
C ARG A 34 10.39 4.61 10.35
N ALA A 35 10.68 3.34 10.66
CA ALA A 35 11.32 2.97 11.91
C ALA A 35 12.73 3.57 12.02
N GLN A 36 13.50 3.59 10.91
CA GLN A 36 14.82 4.22 10.87
C GLN A 36 14.72 5.75 11.03
N GLU A 37 13.83 6.42 10.31
CA GLU A 37 13.61 7.86 10.45
C GLU A 37 13.22 8.25 11.88
N ALA A 38 12.36 7.46 12.53
CA ALA A 38 11.97 7.71 13.92
C ALA A 38 13.16 7.59 14.88
N ASN A 39 14.06 6.63 14.66
CA ASN A 39 15.26 6.46 15.48
C ASN A 39 16.25 7.61 15.25
N VAL A 40 16.46 8.02 13.99
CA VAL A 40 17.30 9.17 13.66
C VAL A 40 16.75 10.44 14.30
N ALA A 41 15.44 10.69 14.19
CA ALA A 41 14.79 11.85 14.79
C ALA A 41 14.97 11.90 16.32
N ARG A 42 14.91 10.74 16.99
CA ARG A 42 15.17 10.64 18.43
C ARG A 42 16.63 10.92 18.79
N TYR A 43 17.56 10.40 18.00
CA TYR A 43 18.99 10.67 18.22
C TYR A 43 19.31 12.15 17.98
N GLU A 44 18.71 12.75 16.95
CA GLU A 44 18.89 14.17 16.63
C GLU A 44 18.30 15.11 17.68
N SER A 45 17.16 14.76 18.27
CA SER A 45 16.56 15.55 19.35
C SER A 45 17.42 15.55 20.62
N TRP A 46 18.10 14.46 20.92
CA TRP A 46 19.02 14.38 22.06
C TRP A 46 20.33 15.13 21.82
N ARG A 47 20.86 15.13 20.59
CA ARG A 47 22.13 15.81 20.27
C ARG A 47 21.98 17.33 20.00
N GLY A 48 20.75 17.86 20.04
CA GLY A 48 20.48 19.29 19.79
C GLY A 48 20.81 19.75 18.37
N GLY A 49 20.79 18.85 17.39
CA GLY A 49 21.10 19.19 15.99
C GLY A 49 19.94 19.88 15.29
N VAL A 50 20.23 20.92 14.49
CA VAL A 50 19.25 21.50 13.57
C VAL A 50 19.08 20.55 12.39
N ARG A 51 17.87 20.02 12.20
CA ARG A 51 17.54 19.18 11.05
C ARG A 51 17.21 20.07 9.86
N ASP A 52 17.92 19.88 8.75
CA ASP A 52 17.52 20.47 7.48
C ASP A 52 16.19 19.85 7.03
N SER A 53 15.20 20.69 6.73
CA SER A 53 13.88 20.27 6.26
C SER A 53 13.85 19.83 4.79
N SER A 54 15.00 19.90 4.10
CA SER A 54 15.12 19.52 2.71
C SER A 54 14.82 18.03 2.49
N PRO A 55 14.21 17.65 1.35
CA PRO A 55 13.96 16.25 1.02
C PRO A 55 15.27 15.44 1.01
N THR A 56 15.27 14.32 1.71
CA THR A 56 16.38 13.38 1.71
C THR A 56 16.12 12.26 0.69
N GLY A 57 17.16 11.51 0.32
CA GLY A 57 16.98 10.30 -0.50
C GLY A 57 16.01 9.30 0.14
N ALA A 58 15.97 9.24 1.47
CA ALA A 58 15.04 8.40 2.22
C ALA A 58 13.58 8.87 2.06
N SER A 59 13.31 10.18 2.16
CA SER A 59 11.95 10.71 1.99
C SER A 59 11.43 10.50 0.57
N VAL A 60 12.30 10.65 -0.44
CA VAL A 60 11.94 10.34 -1.84
C VAL A 60 11.63 8.85 -2.02
N ALA A 61 12.44 7.97 -1.46
CA ALA A 61 12.20 6.52 -1.52
C ALA A 61 10.88 6.13 -0.80
N MET A 62 10.59 6.75 0.35
CA MET A 62 9.34 6.53 1.08
C MET A 62 8.12 6.97 0.27
N ASP A 63 8.19 8.09 -0.44
CA ASP A 63 7.10 8.54 -1.29
C ASP A 63 6.87 7.59 -2.48
N LEU A 64 7.94 7.08 -3.08
CA LEU A 64 7.83 6.08 -4.15
C LEU A 64 7.18 4.78 -3.64
N LEU A 65 7.64 4.25 -2.51
CA LEU A 65 7.09 3.04 -1.90
C LEU A 65 5.63 3.22 -1.48
N ARG A 66 5.28 4.40 -0.95
CA ARG A 66 3.89 4.75 -0.62
C ARG A 66 2.99 4.75 -1.85
N ARG A 67 3.46 5.31 -2.97
CA ARG A 67 2.73 5.28 -4.25
C ARG A 67 2.52 3.85 -4.73
N GLN A 68 3.56 3.01 -4.69
CA GLN A 68 3.46 1.59 -5.09
C GLN A 68 2.48 0.81 -4.21
N ALA A 69 2.57 0.97 -2.88
CA ALA A 69 1.65 0.35 -1.93
C ALA A 69 0.21 0.81 -2.18
N ARG A 70 0.00 2.12 -2.43
CA ARG A 70 -1.31 2.68 -2.75
C ARG A 70 -1.90 2.10 -4.04
N THR A 71 -1.10 1.94 -5.10
CA THR A 71 -1.58 1.33 -6.34
C THR A 71 -2.03 -0.11 -6.10
N GLY A 72 -1.26 -0.91 -5.36
CA GLY A 72 -1.68 -2.28 -4.99
C GLY A 72 -2.97 -2.29 -4.16
N ALA A 73 -3.10 -1.37 -3.20
CA ALA A 73 -4.31 -1.23 -2.39
C ALA A 73 -5.55 -0.83 -3.22
N VAL A 74 -5.39 0.05 -4.21
CA VAL A 74 -6.48 0.43 -5.13
C VAL A 74 -6.91 -0.78 -5.98
N ILE A 75 -5.96 -1.55 -6.51
CA ILE A 75 -6.26 -2.77 -7.27
C ILE A 75 -7.06 -3.76 -6.39
N ALA A 76 -6.63 -3.98 -5.15
CA ALA A 76 -7.34 -4.85 -4.22
C ALA A 76 -8.75 -4.31 -3.90
N GLY A 77 -8.89 -2.99 -3.74
CA GLY A 77 -10.18 -2.32 -3.53
C GLY A 77 -11.15 -2.51 -4.69
N ILE A 78 -10.68 -2.38 -5.93
CA ILE A 78 -11.50 -2.66 -7.13
C ILE A 78 -11.94 -4.13 -7.15
N GLY A 79 -11.03 -5.06 -6.83
CA GLY A 79 -11.36 -6.48 -6.72
C GLY A 79 -12.45 -6.75 -5.68
N PHE A 80 -12.36 -6.10 -4.52
CA PHE A 80 -13.38 -6.18 -3.48
C PHE A 80 -14.75 -5.66 -3.94
N LEU A 81 -14.78 -4.52 -4.64
CA LEU A 81 -16.02 -3.98 -5.21
C LEU A 81 -16.65 -4.92 -6.25
N LEU A 82 -15.84 -5.60 -7.06
CA LEU A 82 -16.33 -6.59 -8.03
C LEU A 82 -16.96 -7.80 -7.35
N VAL A 83 -16.35 -8.29 -6.26
CA VAL A 83 -16.95 -9.38 -5.47
C VAL A 83 -18.33 -8.96 -4.93
N LEU A 84 -18.43 -7.77 -4.34
CA LEU A 84 -19.70 -7.24 -3.85
C LEU A 84 -20.74 -7.08 -4.97
N ALA A 85 -20.33 -6.58 -6.14
CA ALA A 85 -21.22 -6.46 -7.29
C ALA A 85 -21.78 -7.82 -7.73
N GLY A 86 -20.96 -8.87 -7.73
CA GLY A 86 -21.41 -10.24 -8.04
C GLY A 86 -22.45 -10.79 -7.05
N PHE A 87 -22.46 -10.31 -5.79
CA PHE A 87 -23.52 -10.63 -4.83
C PHE A 87 -24.78 -9.77 -5.01
N ALA A 88 -24.63 -8.53 -5.47
CA ALA A 88 -25.74 -7.60 -5.67
C ALA A 88 -26.59 -7.94 -6.91
N ILE A 89 -26.00 -8.56 -7.93
CA ILE A 89 -26.67 -8.97 -9.17
C ILE A 89 -27.37 -10.33 -8.97
N ARG A 90 -28.69 -10.40 -9.19
CA ARG A 90 -29.51 -11.62 -9.02
C ARG A 90 -29.56 -12.49 -10.26
#